data_AF-A0A970BKI3-F1
#
_entry.id   AF-A0A970BKI3-F1
#
_cell.length_a   1.000
_cell.length_b   1.000
_cell.length_c   1.000
_cell.angle_alpha   90.00
_cell.angle_beta   90.00
_cell.angle_gamma   90.00
#
_symmetry.space_group_name_H-M   'P 1'
#
loop_
_entity.id
_entity.type
_entity.pdbx_description
1 polymer ?
#
loop_
_entity_poly.entity_id
_entity_poly.type
_entity_poly.pdbx_seq_one_letter_code
_entity_poly.pdbx_strand_id
1 'polypeptide(L)'
;IIVGKRSLIEKMKKNHLLRALRVDKMTIAALESTLRCYIDGNPHQTVPVLEMLTYSTSDLEDKANQLGTLIQDVLRDWEGEYSIRVVETQDKVGGGAYPLQVLPGFGVEIQFDFDPEVLARQLRLQEPAI
;
A
#
# COMPACT_ATOMS: atom_id res chain seq x y z
N ILE A 1 19.76 4.41 0.52
CA ILE A 1 20.83 3.44 0.20
C ILE A 1 21.82 4.13 -0.73
N ILE A 2 23.14 4.03 -0.48
CA ILE A 2 24.17 4.65 -1.32
C ILE A 2 25.08 3.55 -1.86
N VAL A 3 25.22 3.48 -3.18
CA VAL A 3 26.11 2.54 -3.89
C VAL A 3 26.98 3.31 -4.88
N GLY A 4 28.22 2.87 -5.11
CA GLY A 4 29.13 3.57 -6.04
C GLY A 4 30.61 3.22 -5.87
N LYS A 5 31.49 4.06 -6.41
CA LYS A 5 32.95 3.85 -6.40
C LYS A 5 33.49 3.77 -4.96
N ARG A 6 34.27 2.73 -4.66
CA ARG A 6 34.90 2.52 -3.34
C ARG A 6 35.63 3.76 -2.82
N SER A 7 36.41 4.45 -3.67
CA SER A 7 37.16 5.64 -3.28
C SER A 7 36.28 6.80 -2.78
N LEU A 8 35.04 6.93 -3.29
CA LEU A 8 34.09 7.94 -2.85
C LEU A 8 33.37 7.51 -1.56
N ILE A 9 32.98 6.24 -1.47
CA ILE A 9 32.35 5.68 -0.26
C ILE A 9 33.28 5.79 0.95
N GLU A 10 34.57 5.47 0.78
CA GLU A 10 35.56 5.56 1.87
C GLU A 10 35.81 7.00 2.33
N LYS A 11 35.75 7.98 1.42
CA LYS A 11 35.79 9.41 1.82
C LYS A 11 34.56 9.79 2.62
N MET A 12 33.37 9.37 2.18
CA MET A 12 32.10 9.67 2.86
C MET A 12 32.03 9.06 4.26
N LYS A 13 32.53 7.83 4.45
CA LYS A 13 32.55 7.15 5.76
C LYS A 13 33.32 7.91 6.84
N LYS A 14 34.30 8.75 6.46
CA LYS A 14 35.11 9.56 7.38
C LYS A 14 34.41 10.84 7.83
N ASN A 15 33.28 11.22 7.22
CA ASN A 15 32.55 12.43 7.56
C ASN A 15 31.79 12.24 8.89
N HIS A 16 31.90 13.22 9.80
CA HIS A 16 31.22 13.20 11.10
C HIS A 16 29.69 13.09 10.98
N LEU A 17 29.11 13.57 9.87
CA LEU A 17 27.67 13.47 9.59
C LEU A 17 27.18 12.02 9.52
N LEU A 18 28.05 11.06 9.17
CA LEU A 18 27.67 9.64 9.11
C LEU A 18 27.26 9.11 10.49
N ARG A 19 27.83 9.65 11.58
CA ARG A 19 27.44 9.27 12.94
C ARG A 19 26.01 9.71 13.27
N ALA A 20 25.62 10.90 12.81
CA ALA A 20 24.27 11.43 13.01
C ALA A 20 23.24 10.71 12.12
N LEU A 21 23.61 10.30 10.92
CA LEU A 21 22.75 9.59 9.96
C LEU A 21 22.79 8.06 10.11
N ARG A 22 23.36 7.54 11.20
CA ARG A 22 23.51 6.10 11.37
C ARG A 22 22.16 5.45 11.61
N VAL A 23 21.86 4.47 10.76
CA VAL A 23 20.68 3.63 10.84
C VAL A 23 20.73 2.74 12.10
N ASP A 24 19.59 2.51 12.72
CA ASP A 24 19.48 1.67 13.91
C ASP A 24 19.55 0.17 13.57
N LYS A 25 19.67 -0.66 14.62
CA LYS A 25 19.84 -2.11 14.49
C LYS A 25 18.63 -2.80 13.86
N MET A 26 17.40 -2.36 14.17
CA MET A 26 16.17 -2.96 13.65
C MET A 26 16.06 -2.69 12.16
N THR A 27 16.31 -1.45 11.73
CA THR A 27 16.27 -1.11 10.31
C THR A 27 17.34 -1.84 9.50
N ILE A 28 18.55 -2.05 10.06
CA ILE A 28 19.59 -2.87 9.39
C ILE A 28 19.14 -4.32 9.26
N ALA A 29 18.57 -4.92 10.31
CA ALA A 29 18.09 -6.30 10.27
C ALA A 29 16.92 -6.47 9.27
N ALA A 30 15.98 -5.53 9.27
CA ALA A 30 14.87 -5.52 8.31
C ALA A 30 15.40 -5.38 6.87
N LEU A 31 16.33 -4.45 6.61
CA LEU A 31 16.92 -4.25 5.29
C LEU A 31 17.68 -5.50 4.81
N GLU A 32 18.43 -6.16 5.69
CA GLU A 32 19.10 -7.42 5.36
C GLU A 32 18.09 -8.49 4.94
N SER A 33 17.01 -8.67 5.72
CA SER A 33 15.94 -9.62 5.39
C SER A 33 15.29 -9.28 4.05
N THR A 34 14.97 -8.01 3.81
CA THR A 34 14.42 -7.56 2.53
C THR A 34 15.36 -7.87 1.38
N LEU A 35 16.66 -7.58 1.51
CA LEU A 35 17.65 -7.87 0.46
C LEU A 35 17.81 -9.39 0.22
N ARG A 36 17.69 -10.23 1.26
CA ARG A 36 17.66 -11.69 1.10
C ARG A 36 16.47 -12.14 0.26
N CYS A 37 15.28 -11.59 0.48
CA CYS A 37 14.11 -11.88 -0.36
C CYS A 37 14.36 -11.58 -1.86
N TYR A 38 15.14 -10.55 -2.18
CA TYR A 38 15.54 -10.26 -3.57
C TYR A 38 16.53 -11.30 -4.12
N ILE A 39 17.44 -11.81 -3.30
CA ILE A 39 18.43 -12.83 -3.69
C ILE A 39 17.76 -14.19 -3.89
N ASP A 40 16.79 -14.53 -3.05
CA ASP A 40 16.08 -15.83 -3.06
C ASP A 40 15.11 -15.99 -4.24
N GLY A 41 14.94 -14.94 -5.07
CA GLY A 41 14.34 -15.03 -6.41
C GLY A 41 12.84 -14.76 -6.51
N ASN A 42 12.11 -14.70 -5.39
CA ASN A 42 10.66 -14.42 -5.37
C ASN A 42 10.28 -13.23 -4.48
N PRO A 43 10.87 -12.03 -4.70
CA PRO A 43 10.61 -10.87 -3.85
C PRO A 43 9.16 -10.38 -3.98
N HIS A 44 8.48 -10.63 -5.10
CA HIS A 44 7.07 -10.29 -5.30
C HIS A 44 6.10 -11.05 -4.39
N GLN A 45 6.51 -12.17 -3.79
CA GLN A 45 5.67 -12.93 -2.85
C GLN A 45 5.94 -12.60 -1.39
N THR A 46 7.02 -11.86 -1.11
CA THR A 46 7.56 -11.69 0.25
C THR A 46 7.75 -10.23 0.63
N VAL A 47 7.89 -9.34 -0.35
CA VAL A 47 7.96 -7.89 -0.17
C VAL A 47 6.58 -7.31 -0.49
N PRO A 48 5.82 -6.81 0.51
CA PRO A 48 4.41 -6.44 0.31
C PRO A 48 4.16 -5.42 -0.80
N VAL A 49 5.04 -4.42 -0.92
CA VAL A 49 4.91 -3.40 -1.98
C VAL A 49 5.06 -4.01 -3.36
N LEU A 50 5.93 -5.00 -3.52
CA LEU A 50 6.10 -5.67 -4.80
C LEU A 50 4.93 -6.58 -5.12
N GLU A 51 4.41 -7.30 -4.12
CA GLU A 51 3.20 -8.11 -4.26
C GLU A 51 2.02 -7.25 -4.74
N MET A 52 1.78 -6.13 -4.04
CA MET A 52 0.72 -5.18 -4.37
C MET A 52 0.84 -4.64 -5.79
N LEU A 53 2.06 -4.34 -6.24
CA LEU A 53 2.35 -3.85 -7.59
C LEU A 53 2.21 -4.92 -8.69
N THR A 54 2.16 -6.19 -8.31
CA THR A 54 2.08 -7.32 -9.27
C THR A 54 0.71 -7.96 -9.38
N TYR A 55 -0.30 -7.49 -8.62
CA TYR A 55 -1.68 -7.94 -8.84
C TYR A 55 -2.10 -7.70 -10.29
N SER A 56 -2.70 -8.71 -10.90
CA SER A 56 -3.34 -8.53 -12.20
C SER A 56 -4.64 -7.74 -12.05
N THR A 57 -5.11 -7.13 -13.14
CA THR A 57 -6.39 -6.42 -13.14
C THR A 57 -7.55 -7.34 -12.78
N SER A 58 -7.52 -8.61 -13.20
CA SER A 58 -8.53 -9.61 -12.82
C SER A 58 -8.48 -9.95 -11.33
N ASP A 59 -7.29 -10.06 -10.73
CA ASP A 59 -7.18 -10.31 -9.28
C ASP A 59 -7.79 -9.14 -8.48
N LEU A 60 -7.59 -7.91 -8.95
CA LEU A 60 -8.17 -6.72 -8.32
C LEU A 60 -9.69 -6.66 -8.49
N GLU A 61 -10.21 -7.02 -9.66
CA GLU A 61 -11.64 -7.10 -9.91
C GLU A 61 -12.30 -8.15 -9.00
N ASP A 62 -11.71 -9.35 -8.91
CA ASP A 62 -12.20 -10.43 -8.05
C ASP A 62 -12.21 -10.01 -6.57
N LYS A 63 -11.14 -9.37 -6.10
CA LYS A 63 -11.08 -8.80 -4.74
C LYS A 63 -12.14 -7.73 -4.49
N ALA A 64 -12.37 -6.84 -5.46
CA ALA A 64 -13.39 -5.81 -5.35
C ALA A 64 -14.80 -6.42 -5.31
N ASN A 65 -15.09 -7.43 -6.13
CA ASN A 65 -16.36 -8.15 -6.12
C ASN A 65 -16.61 -8.89 -4.80
N GLN A 66 -15.58 -9.56 -4.26
CA GLN A 66 -15.64 -10.19 -2.94
C GLN A 66 -15.94 -9.17 -1.85
N LEU A 67 -15.23 -8.04 -1.84
CA LEU A 67 -15.46 -6.97 -0.88
C LEU A 67 -16.87 -6.37 -1.00
N GLY A 68 -17.35 -6.13 -2.23
CA GLY A 68 -18.71 -5.65 -2.48
C GLY A 68 -19.79 -6.60 -1.93
N THR A 69 -19.57 -7.91 -2.06
CA THR A 69 -20.46 -8.93 -1.50
C THR A 69 -20.47 -8.88 0.04
N LEU A 70 -19.30 -8.78 0.66
CA LEU A 70 -19.18 -8.66 2.13
C LEU A 70 -19.86 -7.39 2.65
N ILE A 71 -19.71 -6.26 1.97
CA ILE A 71 -20.37 -5.01 2.36
C ILE A 71 -21.89 -5.14 2.19
N GLN A 72 -22.36 -5.76 1.11
CA GLN A 72 -23.78 -5.99 0.88
C GLN A 72 -24.39 -6.85 1.99
N ASP A 73 -23.67 -7.87 2.47
CA ASP A 73 -24.11 -8.71 3.57
C ASP A 73 -24.16 -7.94 4.91
N VAL A 74 -23.20 -7.06 5.18
CA VAL A 74 -23.20 -6.20 6.38
C VAL A 74 -24.34 -5.18 6.36
N LEU A 75 -24.67 -4.64 5.19
CA LEU A 75 -25.72 -3.62 5.04
C LEU A 75 -27.12 -4.23 4.82
N ARG A 76 -27.27 -5.55 4.85
CA ARG A 76 -28.54 -6.23 4.55
C ARG A 76 -29.72 -5.74 5.41
N ASP A 77 -29.46 -5.43 6.67
CA ASP A 77 -30.46 -4.98 7.64
C ASP A 77 -30.48 -3.45 7.80
N TRP A 78 -29.81 -2.71 6.90
CA TRP A 78 -29.81 -1.25 6.92
C TRP A 78 -31.15 -0.70 6.40
N GLU A 79 -31.78 0.19 7.17
CA GLU A 79 -33.11 0.73 6.85
C GLU A 79 -33.08 1.87 5.81
N GLY A 80 -31.93 2.50 5.58
CA GLY A 80 -31.78 3.61 4.64
C GLY A 80 -31.52 3.18 3.19
N GLU A 81 -31.60 4.12 2.25
CA GLU A 81 -31.26 3.84 0.86
C GLU A 81 -29.74 3.77 0.68
N TYR A 82 -29.27 2.72 -0.01
CA TYR A 82 -27.87 2.58 -0.38
C TYR A 82 -27.69 1.88 -1.73
N SER A 83 -26.56 2.12 -2.37
CA SER A 83 -26.12 1.33 -3.54
C SER A 83 -24.64 0.96 -3.43
N ILE A 84 -24.30 -0.21 -3.95
CA ILE A 84 -22.94 -0.75 -3.97
C ILE A 84 -22.60 -1.09 -5.42
N ARG A 85 -21.46 -0.61 -5.91
CA ARG A 85 -20.97 -0.92 -7.26
C ARG A 85 -19.47 -1.15 -7.25
N VAL A 86 -19.02 -2.15 -7.99
CA VAL A 86 -17.61 -2.27 -8.34
C VAL A 86 -17.35 -1.33 -9.51
N VAL A 87 -16.32 -0.49 -9.39
CA VAL A 87 -15.97 0.53 -10.38
C VAL A 87 -14.51 0.42 -10.76
N GLU A 88 -14.21 0.66 -12.04
CA GLU A 88 -12.83 0.83 -12.49
C GLU A 88 -12.23 2.09 -11.85
N THR A 89 -10.97 1.99 -11.45
CA THR A 89 -10.21 3.10 -10.85
C THR A 89 -8.89 3.25 -11.56
N GLN A 90 -8.37 4.47 -11.53
CA GLN A 90 -7.05 4.81 -12.01
C GLN A 90 -6.34 5.57 -10.91
N ASP A 91 -5.28 4.97 -10.35
CA ASP A 91 -4.57 5.56 -9.23
C ASP A 91 -3.07 5.65 -9.50
N LYS A 92 -2.42 6.61 -8.83
CA LYS A 92 -0.99 6.83 -8.88
C LYS A 92 -0.35 6.16 -7.68
N VAL A 93 0.61 5.27 -7.93
CA VAL A 93 1.25 4.54 -6.85
C VAL A 93 2.30 5.38 -6.14
N GLY A 94 2.37 5.21 -4.81
CA GLY A 94 3.46 5.69 -3.96
C GLY A 94 3.38 7.20 -3.79
N GLY A 95 2.57 7.64 -2.81
CA GLY A 95 2.15 9.03 -2.52
C GLY A 95 3.23 10.11 -2.43
N GLY A 96 3.98 10.32 -3.52
CA GLY A 96 5.11 11.23 -3.66
C GLY A 96 6.35 10.63 -4.34
N ALA A 97 6.47 9.29 -4.41
CA ALA A 97 7.64 8.61 -4.98
C ALA A 97 7.53 8.36 -6.48
N TYR A 98 6.33 8.09 -7.01
CA TYR A 98 6.14 7.73 -8.41
C TYR A 98 4.87 8.33 -9.05
N PRO A 99 4.75 9.67 -9.09
CA PRO A 99 3.50 10.36 -9.45
C PRO A 99 3.11 10.29 -10.94
N LEU A 100 3.96 9.67 -11.78
CA LEU A 100 3.82 9.66 -13.24
C LEU A 100 3.19 8.37 -13.79
N GLN A 101 3.18 7.28 -13.04
CA GLN A 101 2.56 6.04 -13.49
C GLN A 101 1.18 5.89 -12.86
N VAL A 102 0.19 5.81 -13.74
CA VAL A 102 -1.19 5.48 -13.41
C VAL A 102 -1.33 3.98 -13.58
N LEU A 103 -1.81 3.29 -12.55
CA LEU A 103 -2.18 1.88 -12.62
C LEU A 103 -3.70 1.74 -12.66
N PRO A 104 -4.24 0.90 -13.57
CA PRO A 104 -5.64 0.52 -13.53
C PRO A 104 -5.90 -0.37 -12.32
N GLY A 105 -7.08 -0.24 -11.73
CA GLY A 105 -7.53 -1.08 -10.63
C GLY A 105 -9.04 -1.07 -10.49
N PHE A 106 -9.53 -1.61 -9.39
CA PHE A 106 -10.96 -1.67 -9.08
C PHE A 106 -11.20 -1.20 -7.65
N GLY A 107 -12.30 -0.48 -7.45
CA GLY A 107 -12.78 -0.03 -6.15
C GLY A 107 -14.23 -0.44 -5.93
N VAL A 108 -14.66 -0.38 -4.67
CA VAL A 108 -16.06 -0.56 -4.29
C VAL A 108 -16.64 0.80 -3.92
N GLU A 109 -17.48 1.33 -4.80
CA GLU A 109 -18.25 2.54 -4.54
C GLU A 109 -19.48 2.18 -3.70
N ILE A 110 -19.67 2.89 -2.59
CA ILE A 110 -20.87 2.81 -1.76
C ILE A 110 -21.50 4.20 -1.73
N GLN A 111 -22.77 4.29 -2.09
CA GLN A 111 -23.53 5.54 -2.02
C GLN A 111 -24.64 5.39 -0.98
N PHE A 112 -24.78 6.41 -0.13
CA PHE A 112 -25.86 6.55 0.84
C PHE A 112 -26.61 7.87 0.59
N ASP A 113 -27.76 8.02 1.22
CA ASP A 113 -28.56 9.26 1.24
C ASP A 113 -28.05 10.34 2.21
N PHE A 114 -26.96 10.05 2.93
CA PHE A 114 -26.30 10.97 3.86
C PHE A 114 -24.85 11.30 3.43
N ASP A 115 -24.25 12.29 4.09
CA ASP A 115 -22.89 12.73 3.82
C ASP A 115 -21.85 11.61 4.09
N PRO A 116 -21.15 11.11 3.06
CA PRO A 116 -20.19 10.02 3.20
C PRO A 116 -19.02 10.37 4.15
N GLU A 117 -18.73 11.65 4.38
CA GLU A 117 -17.67 12.07 5.31
C GLU A 117 -18.00 11.67 6.76
N VAL A 118 -19.30 11.58 7.10
CA VAL A 118 -19.74 11.08 8.41
C VAL A 118 -19.31 9.63 8.59
N LEU A 119 -19.55 8.78 7.59
CA LEU A 119 -19.15 7.38 7.62
C LEU A 119 -17.63 7.23 7.60
N ALA A 120 -16.94 7.94 6.71
CA ALA A 120 -15.48 7.91 6.61
C ALA A 120 -14.82 8.28 7.95
N ARG A 121 -15.36 9.29 8.65
CA ARG A 121 -14.90 9.63 10.00
C ARG A 121 -15.15 8.51 11.00
N GLN A 122 -16.31 7.86 10.98
CA GLN A 122 -16.61 6.76 11.89
C GLN A 122 -15.69 5.57 11.67
N LEU A 123 -15.38 5.22 10.42
CA LEU A 123 -14.44 4.15 10.07
C LEU A 123 -13.02 4.43 10.59
N ARG A 124 -12.55 5.68 10.47
CA ARG A 124 -11.26 6.12 11.02
C ARG A 124 -11.18 6.06 12.55
N LEU A 125 -12.32 6.03 13.24
CA LEU A 125 -12.41 6.00 14.70
C LEU A 125 -12.67 4.59 15.27
N GLN A 126 -12.81 3.57 14.43
CA GLN A 126 -12.98 2.18 14.89
C GLN A 126 -11.67 1.55 15.37
N GLU A 127 -11.77 0.35 15.95
CA GLU A 127 -10.63 -0.52 16.24
C GLU A 127 -10.73 -1.84 15.46
N PRO A 128 -9.87 -2.07 14.45
CA PRO A 128 -8.82 -1.18 13.95
C PRO A 128 -9.39 0.01 13.17
N ALA A 129 -8.65 1.13 13.18
CA ALA A 129 -8.95 2.26 12.33
C ALA A 129 -8.69 1.91 10.87
N ILE A 130 -9.58 2.36 9.99
CA ILE A 130 -9.45 2.27 8.52
C ILE A 130 -9.13 3.65 7.97
#